data_AF-A0A7J3MY44-F1
#
_entry.id   AF-A0A7J3MY44-F1
#
_cell.length_a   1.000
_cell.length_b   1.000
_cell.length_c   1.000
_cell.angle_alpha   90.00
_cell.angle_beta   90.00
_cell.angle_gamma   90.00
#
_symmetry.space_group_name_H-M   'P 1'
#
loop_
_entity.id
_entity.type
_entity.pdbx_description
1 polymer ?
#
loop_
_entity_poly.entity_id
_entity_poly.type
_entity_poly.pdbx_seq_one_letter_code
_entity_poly.pdbx_strand_id
1 'polypeptide(L)'
;MESSQSSVSTESKSIAIEGLRKLRTGAIIFIVATLLVGATLIVAISAILATAFAEGETGVLMGLTTVLGLAIVGFILNLVGLFGFMIPGVSKLVKWNEKFSTSSKLLKIGYGGGIVLLLIAIIIILAGAFALNPGIILGGLALAVIGGIVLFIGYIGLIILSFKLNDIFKVTSLMVAGILFVIGIFVGILQFVAWILMFVGLGSAIEKLESGSV
;
A
#
# COMPACT_ATOMS: atom_id res chain seq x y z
N MET A 1 -22.60 37.92 12.23
CA MET A 1 -22.78 36.47 12.02
C MET A 1 -22.07 35.94 10.77
N GLU A 2 -21.23 36.73 10.09
CA GLU A 2 -20.45 36.29 8.90
C GLU A 2 -19.07 35.68 9.24
N SER A 3 -18.57 35.82 10.48
CA SER A 3 -17.25 35.30 10.86
C SER A 3 -17.22 33.77 11.03
N SER A 4 -18.37 33.12 11.22
CA SER A 4 -18.48 31.67 11.44
C SER A 4 -18.62 30.84 10.15
N GLN A 5 -18.92 31.45 9.00
CA GLN A 5 -18.95 30.73 7.71
C GLN A 5 -17.57 30.69 7.02
N SER A 6 -16.74 31.71 7.19
CA SER A 6 -15.38 31.73 6.61
C SER A 6 -14.41 30.77 7.32
N SER A 7 -14.53 30.63 8.65
CA SER A 7 -13.70 29.72 9.45
C SER A 7 -13.96 28.25 9.11
N VAL A 8 -15.23 27.87 8.93
CA VAL A 8 -15.63 26.49 8.59
C VAL A 8 -15.12 26.09 7.20
N SER A 9 -15.12 27.00 6.23
CA SER A 9 -14.57 26.73 4.89
C SER A 9 -13.04 26.55 4.91
N THR A 10 -12.35 27.32 5.73
CA THR A 10 -10.88 27.29 5.85
C THR A 10 -10.41 26.05 6.62
N GLU A 11 -11.12 25.68 7.68
CA GLU A 11 -10.87 24.46 8.45
C GLU A 11 -11.15 23.20 7.62
N SER A 12 -12.26 23.17 6.88
CA SER A 12 -12.59 22.06 5.98
C SER A 12 -11.53 21.88 4.88
N LYS A 13 -11.06 22.99 4.30
CA LYS A 13 -9.99 23.01 3.29
C LYS A 13 -8.65 22.53 3.84
N SER A 14 -8.28 22.92 5.06
CA SER A 14 -7.03 22.50 5.70
C SER A 14 -7.03 21.00 6.00
N ILE A 15 -8.17 20.44 6.45
CA ILE A 15 -8.34 19.00 6.66
C ILE A 15 -8.16 18.21 5.37
N ALA A 16 -8.71 18.70 4.24
CA ALA A 16 -8.57 18.08 2.93
C ALA A 16 -7.11 18.06 2.45
N ILE A 17 -6.44 19.22 2.52
CA ILE A 17 -5.03 19.37 2.14
C ILE A 17 -4.15 18.44 2.98
N GLU A 18 -4.39 18.37 4.30
CA GLU A 18 -3.61 17.49 5.17
C GLU A 18 -3.84 16.01 4.83
N GLY A 19 -5.08 15.62 4.52
CA GLY A 19 -5.40 14.28 4.04
C GLY A 19 -4.66 13.91 2.76
N LEU A 20 -4.68 14.80 1.76
CA LEU A 20 -3.95 14.61 0.50
C LEU A 20 -2.44 14.58 0.70
N ARG A 21 -1.88 15.44 1.56
CA ARG A 21 -0.45 15.43 1.89
C ARG A 21 -0.03 14.10 2.52
N LYS A 22 -0.83 13.55 3.44
CA LYS A 22 -0.57 12.23 4.00
C LYS A 22 -0.64 11.12 2.96
N LEU A 23 -1.64 11.14 2.06
CA LEU A 23 -1.69 10.19 0.95
C LEU A 23 -0.48 10.31 0.03
N ARG A 24 -0.03 11.53 -0.24
CA ARG A 24 1.12 11.80 -1.09
C ARG A 24 2.40 11.25 -0.46
N THR A 25 2.59 11.46 0.84
CA THR A 25 3.72 10.86 1.59
C THR A 25 3.63 9.33 1.59
N GLY A 26 2.44 8.77 1.77
CA GLY A 26 2.21 7.33 1.67
C GLY A 26 2.62 6.78 0.30
N ALA A 27 2.22 7.45 -0.79
CA ALA A 27 2.60 7.06 -2.15
C ALA A 27 4.12 7.06 -2.36
N ILE A 28 4.86 8.06 -1.84
CA ILE A 28 6.34 8.04 -1.88
C ILE A 28 6.88 6.80 -1.18
N ILE A 29 6.39 6.48 0.01
CA ILE A 29 6.87 5.32 0.77
C ILE A 29 6.61 4.03 -0.02
N PHE A 30 5.47 3.91 -0.69
CA PHE A 30 5.19 2.78 -1.57
C PHE A 30 6.11 2.73 -2.79
N ILE A 31 6.46 3.87 -3.41
CA ILE A 31 7.45 3.94 -4.50
C ILE A 31 8.80 3.38 -4.02
N VAL A 32 9.28 3.86 -2.87
CA VAL A 32 10.55 3.39 -2.27
C VAL A 32 10.48 1.91 -1.90
N ALA A 33 9.37 1.46 -1.31
CA ALA A 33 9.16 0.05 -0.96
C ALA A 33 9.16 -0.85 -2.20
N THR A 34 8.53 -0.41 -3.30
CA THR A 34 8.48 -1.18 -4.54
C THR A 34 9.86 -1.27 -5.20
N LEU A 35 10.66 -0.20 -5.14
CA LEU A 35 12.06 -0.21 -5.60
C LEU A 35 12.93 -1.17 -4.79
N LEU A 36 12.77 -1.16 -3.45
CA LEU A 36 13.49 -2.08 -2.58
C LEU A 36 13.13 -3.54 -2.87
N VAL A 37 11.83 -3.84 -3.02
CA VAL A 37 11.38 -5.19 -3.39
C VAL A 37 11.92 -5.61 -4.77
N GLY A 38 11.93 -4.70 -5.75
CA GLY A 38 12.52 -4.94 -7.06
C GLY A 38 14.02 -5.24 -6.99
N ALA A 39 14.77 -4.48 -6.20
CA ALA A 39 16.18 -4.71 -5.95
C ALA A 39 16.43 -6.06 -5.27
N THR A 40 15.63 -6.43 -4.27
CA THR A 40 15.68 -7.75 -3.62
C THR A 40 15.52 -8.88 -4.62
N LEU A 41 14.64 -8.71 -5.62
CA LEU A 41 14.40 -9.72 -6.64
C LEU A 41 15.61 -9.91 -7.57
N ILE A 42 16.28 -8.81 -7.94
CA ILE A 42 17.53 -8.85 -8.73
C ILE A 42 18.64 -9.54 -7.95
N VAL A 43 18.81 -9.19 -6.67
CA VAL A 43 19.81 -9.83 -5.79
C VAL A 43 19.50 -11.31 -5.61
N ALA A 44 18.23 -11.67 -5.41
CA ALA A 44 17.80 -13.06 -5.28
C ALA A 44 18.07 -13.88 -6.55
N ILE A 45 17.74 -13.36 -7.72
CA ILE A 45 18.04 -14.02 -9.01
C ILE A 45 19.55 -14.19 -9.18
N SER A 46 20.33 -13.15 -8.88
CA SER A 46 21.79 -13.20 -8.97
C SER A 46 22.39 -14.24 -8.03
N ALA A 47 21.86 -14.34 -6.80
CA ALA A 47 22.27 -15.37 -5.84
C ALA A 47 21.92 -16.78 -6.33
N ILE A 48 20.71 -17.00 -6.85
CA ILE A 48 20.29 -18.30 -7.40
C ILE A 48 21.18 -18.69 -8.59
N LEU A 49 21.45 -17.77 -9.52
CA LEU A 49 22.36 -18.03 -10.64
C LEU A 49 23.77 -18.34 -10.14
N ALA A 50 24.31 -17.56 -9.19
CA ALA A 50 25.61 -17.85 -8.59
C ALA A 50 25.65 -19.25 -7.96
N THR A 51 24.59 -19.69 -7.26
CA THR A 51 24.52 -21.06 -6.71
C THR A 51 24.43 -22.16 -7.78
N ALA A 52 23.82 -21.86 -8.93
CA ALA A 52 23.69 -22.82 -10.02
C ALA A 52 25.00 -23.01 -10.80
N PHE A 53 25.89 -22.01 -10.78
CA PHE A 53 27.13 -22.00 -11.58
C PHE A 53 28.43 -22.01 -10.74
N ALA A 54 28.37 -21.84 -9.42
CA ALA A 54 29.54 -21.82 -8.54
C ALA A 54 29.44 -22.88 -7.43
N GLU A 55 30.48 -23.72 -7.30
CA GLU A 55 30.60 -24.80 -6.29
C GLU A 55 30.89 -24.30 -4.85
N GLY A 56 30.61 -23.03 -4.53
CA GLY A 56 31.01 -22.39 -3.28
C GLY A 56 29.85 -22.13 -2.31
N GLU A 57 29.79 -22.88 -1.20
CA GLU A 57 28.78 -22.74 -0.13
C GLU A 57 28.71 -21.32 0.48
N THR A 58 29.79 -20.54 0.39
CA THR A 58 29.89 -19.20 1.01
C THR A 58 29.07 -18.13 0.28
N GLY A 59 28.84 -18.27 -1.03
CA GLY A 59 28.03 -17.33 -1.81
C GLY A 59 26.53 -17.42 -1.47
N VAL A 60 26.08 -18.62 -1.10
CA VAL A 60 24.68 -18.93 -0.79
C VAL A 60 24.23 -18.23 0.50
N LEU A 61 25.04 -18.31 1.55
CA LEU A 61 24.72 -17.74 2.87
C LEU A 61 24.67 -16.21 2.83
N MET A 62 25.59 -15.55 2.12
CA MET A 62 25.57 -14.09 1.95
C MET A 62 24.39 -13.63 1.09
N GLY A 63 24.04 -14.37 0.02
CA GLY A 63 22.88 -14.06 -0.81
C GLY A 63 21.58 -14.13 -0.01
N LEU A 64 21.38 -15.20 0.76
CA LEU A 64 20.17 -15.40 1.56
C LEU A 64 20.00 -14.36 2.66
N THR A 65 21.06 -14.01 3.38
CA THR A 65 21.02 -12.99 4.44
C THR A 65 20.69 -11.60 3.89
N THR A 66 21.25 -11.25 2.73
CA THR A 66 20.97 -9.96 2.07
C THR A 66 19.52 -9.89 1.56
N VAL A 67 19.02 -10.97 0.97
CA VAL A 67 17.62 -11.06 0.49
C VAL A 67 16.64 -10.96 1.65
N LEU A 68 16.89 -11.68 2.76
CA LEU A 68 16.04 -11.61 3.95
C LEU A 68 16.05 -10.21 4.58
N GLY A 69 17.21 -9.58 4.70
CA GLY A 69 17.33 -8.23 5.24
C GLY A 69 16.54 -7.21 4.43
N LEU A 70 16.69 -7.20 3.10
CA LEU A 70 15.96 -6.28 2.23
C LEU A 70 14.45 -6.57 2.19
N ALA A 71 14.05 -7.85 2.22
CA ALA A 71 12.64 -8.24 2.27
C ALA A 71 11.95 -7.71 3.54
N ILE A 72 12.62 -7.81 4.70
CA ILE A 72 12.11 -7.28 5.98
C ILE A 72 11.94 -5.76 5.90
N VAL A 73 12.95 -5.04 5.40
CA VAL A 73 12.87 -3.58 5.26
C VAL A 73 11.74 -3.17 4.31
N GLY A 74 11.61 -3.83 3.16
CA GLY A 74 10.53 -3.58 2.20
C GLY A 74 9.14 -3.85 2.79
N PHE A 75 9.00 -4.90 3.60
CA PHE A 75 7.76 -5.22 4.30
C PHE A 75 7.40 -4.16 5.36
N ILE A 76 8.37 -3.75 6.18
CA ILE A 76 8.18 -2.69 7.19
C ILE A 76 7.79 -1.37 6.52
N LEU A 77 8.43 -0.99 5.41
CA LEU A 77 8.07 0.23 4.69
C LEU A 77 6.66 0.18 4.12
N ASN A 78 6.23 -0.95 3.57
CA ASN A 78 4.84 -1.13 3.14
C ASN A 78 3.86 -0.95 4.30
N LEU A 79 4.16 -1.51 5.48
CA LEU A 79 3.35 -1.34 6.68
C LEU A 79 3.29 0.13 7.13
N VAL A 80 4.43 0.81 7.18
CA VAL A 80 4.51 2.22 7.58
C VAL A 80 3.78 3.12 6.58
N GLY A 81 3.95 2.90 5.28
CA GLY A 81 3.23 3.64 4.24
C GLY A 81 1.72 3.47 4.35
N LEU A 82 1.28 2.24 4.62
CA LEU A 82 -0.12 1.88 4.73
C LEU A 82 -0.79 2.42 6.01
N PHE A 83 -0.27 2.08 7.18
CA PHE A 83 -0.87 2.43 8.48
C PHE A 83 -0.47 3.83 8.95
N GLY A 84 0.76 4.27 8.65
CA GLY A 84 1.26 5.58 9.08
C GLY A 84 0.71 6.75 8.26
N PHE A 85 0.46 6.52 6.96
CA PHE A 85 0.15 7.62 6.03
C PHE A 85 -1.14 7.41 5.25
N MET A 86 -1.34 6.25 4.65
CA MET A 86 -2.48 6.00 3.78
C MET A 86 -3.82 5.95 4.54
N ILE A 87 -3.95 5.06 5.52
CA ILE A 87 -5.16 4.92 6.35
C ILE A 87 -5.53 6.25 7.03
N PRO A 88 -4.61 6.96 7.72
CA PRO A 88 -4.95 8.25 8.32
C PRO A 88 -5.21 9.34 7.26
N GLY A 89 -4.55 9.29 6.11
CA GLY A 89 -4.79 10.20 4.98
C GLY A 89 -6.22 10.09 4.46
N VAL A 90 -6.68 8.88 4.12
CA VAL A 90 -8.07 8.68 3.68
C VAL A 90 -9.05 9.02 4.80
N SER A 91 -8.74 8.68 6.05
CA SER A 91 -9.62 9.01 7.18
C SER A 91 -9.83 10.52 7.37
N LYS A 92 -8.86 11.36 7.01
CA LYS A 92 -9.02 12.83 6.99
C LYS A 92 -9.86 13.28 5.80
N LEU A 93 -9.68 12.67 4.63
CA LEU A 93 -10.54 12.95 3.47
C LEU A 93 -12.00 12.58 3.70
N VAL A 94 -12.30 11.56 4.51
CA VAL A 94 -13.69 11.24 4.92
C VAL A 94 -14.32 12.35 5.74
N LYS A 95 -13.56 13.00 6.63
CA LYS A 95 -14.06 14.14 7.41
C LYS A 95 -14.37 15.34 6.53
N TRP A 96 -13.65 15.48 5.42
CA TRP A 96 -13.89 16.53 4.43
C TRP A 96 -15.08 16.20 3.51
N ASN A 97 -15.16 14.98 3.00
CA ASN A 97 -16.22 14.54 2.11
C ASN A 97 -16.59 13.06 2.34
N GLU A 98 -17.86 12.81 2.68
CA GLU A 98 -18.37 11.48 2.98
C GLU A 98 -18.26 10.51 1.79
N LYS A 99 -18.14 11.02 0.55
CA LYS A 99 -17.89 10.19 -0.63
C LYS A 99 -16.66 9.29 -0.47
N PHE A 100 -15.68 9.64 0.37
CA PHE A 100 -14.51 8.80 0.64
C PHE A 100 -14.73 7.67 1.65
N SER A 101 -15.88 7.62 2.32
CA SER A 101 -16.16 6.66 3.40
C SER A 101 -16.05 5.20 2.96
N THR A 102 -16.53 4.87 1.75
CA THR A 102 -16.41 3.51 1.18
C THR A 102 -14.95 3.11 1.02
N SER A 103 -14.13 3.97 0.41
CA SER A 103 -12.71 3.68 0.18
C SER A 103 -11.96 3.56 1.50
N SER A 104 -12.28 4.40 2.49
CA SER A 104 -11.69 4.32 3.83
C SER A 104 -12.06 3.03 4.56
N LYS A 105 -13.32 2.59 4.49
CA LYS A 105 -13.76 1.34 5.13
C LYS A 105 -13.07 0.14 4.50
N LEU A 106 -12.99 0.09 3.17
CA LEU A 106 -12.30 -0.96 2.44
C LEU A 106 -10.81 -1.00 2.78
N LEU A 107 -10.13 0.15 2.86
CA LEU A 107 -8.74 0.21 3.31
C LEU A 107 -8.58 -0.23 4.76
N LYS A 108 -9.38 0.28 5.70
CA LYS A 108 -9.24 -0.08 7.11
C LYS A 108 -9.53 -1.56 7.38
N ILE A 109 -10.61 -2.10 6.82
CA ILE A 109 -11.02 -3.49 7.05
C ILE A 109 -10.17 -4.45 6.21
N GLY A 110 -9.95 -4.12 4.93
CA GLY A 110 -9.20 -4.98 4.02
C GLY A 110 -7.72 -5.05 4.38
N TYR A 111 -7.05 -3.89 4.46
CA TYR A 111 -5.64 -3.88 4.83
C TYR A 111 -5.40 -4.14 6.31
N GLY A 112 -6.20 -3.53 7.20
CA GLY A 112 -6.08 -3.75 8.64
C GLY A 112 -6.40 -5.18 9.06
N GLY A 113 -7.57 -5.69 8.64
CA GLY A 113 -7.99 -7.06 8.95
C GLY A 113 -7.13 -8.11 8.26
N GLY A 114 -6.79 -7.89 6.98
CA GLY A 114 -6.01 -8.84 6.20
C GLY A 114 -4.59 -9.04 6.74
N ILE A 115 -3.92 -7.98 7.20
CA ILE A 115 -2.58 -8.09 7.81
C ILE A 115 -2.63 -8.81 9.14
N VAL A 116 -3.61 -8.50 10.00
CA VAL A 116 -3.78 -9.21 11.28
C VAL A 116 -4.05 -10.69 11.05
N LEU A 117 -4.90 -11.03 10.08
CA LEU A 117 -5.17 -12.41 9.66
C LEU A 117 -3.90 -13.11 9.17
N LEU A 118 -3.08 -12.46 8.33
CA LEU A 118 -1.82 -13.04 7.87
C LEU A 118 -0.83 -13.26 9.01
N LEU A 119 -0.72 -12.35 9.97
CA LEU A 119 0.15 -12.53 11.13
C LEU A 119 -0.28 -13.73 11.97
N ILE A 120 -1.58 -13.88 12.23
CA ILE A 120 -2.13 -15.05 12.92
C ILE A 120 -1.86 -16.32 12.12
N ALA A 121 -2.05 -16.28 10.80
CA ALA A 121 -1.78 -17.42 9.93
C ALA A 121 -0.31 -17.86 9.99
N ILE A 122 0.64 -16.92 9.97
CA ILE A 122 2.07 -17.20 10.12
C ILE A 122 2.35 -17.87 11.47
N ILE A 123 1.78 -17.37 12.56
CA ILE A 123 1.97 -17.96 13.90
C ILE A 123 1.45 -19.41 13.92
N ILE A 124 0.28 -19.68 13.34
CA ILE A 124 -0.30 -21.02 13.27
C ILE A 124 0.59 -21.95 12.42
N ILE A 125 1.07 -21.47 11.26
CA ILE A 125 1.98 -22.25 10.40
C ILE A 125 3.26 -22.60 11.15
N LEU A 126 3.87 -21.63 11.85
CA LEU A 126 5.07 -21.86 12.65
C LEU A 126 4.80 -22.86 13.78
N ALA A 127 3.71 -22.70 14.51
CA ALA A 127 3.31 -23.63 15.58
C ALA A 127 3.09 -25.06 15.03
N GLY A 128 2.42 -25.18 13.88
CA GLY A 128 2.22 -26.46 13.20
C GLY A 128 3.52 -27.10 12.71
N ALA A 129 4.45 -26.30 12.22
CA ALA A 129 5.78 -26.77 11.80
C ALA A 129 6.60 -27.29 13.00
N PHE A 130 6.60 -26.55 14.12
CA PHE A 130 7.27 -26.99 15.35
C PHE A 130 6.64 -28.26 15.94
N ALA A 131 5.32 -28.39 15.89
CA ALA A 131 4.60 -29.57 16.38
C ALA A 131 4.62 -30.75 15.39
N LEU A 132 5.26 -30.60 14.21
CA LEU A 132 5.26 -31.57 13.11
C LEU A 132 3.85 -32.08 12.74
N ASN A 133 2.83 -31.22 12.89
CA ASN A 133 1.44 -31.57 12.66
C ASN A 133 0.93 -30.94 11.35
N PRO A 134 0.74 -31.73 10.28
CA PRO A 134 0.33 -31.22 8.98
C PRO A 134 -1.08 -30.61 8.99
N GLY A 135 -1.97 -31.03 9.91
CA GLY A 135 -3.32 -30.48 10.01
C GLY A 135 -3.33 -29.01 10.45
N ILE A 136 -2.43 -28.64 11.37
CA ILE A 136 -2.29 -27.25 11.84
C ILE A 136 -1.70 -26.38 10.72
N ILE A 137 -0.70 -26.89 9.99
CA ILE A 137 -0.08 -26.18 8.86
C ILE A 137 -1.13 -25.88 7.77
N LEU A 138 -1.96 -26.86 7.41
CA LEU A 138 -3.05 -26.69 6.45
C LEU A 138 -4.10 -25.66 6.93
N GLY A 139 -4.45 -25.68 8.22
CA GLY A 139 -5.34 -24.69 8.82
C GLY A 139 -4.77 -23.27 8.73
N GLY A 140 -3.49 -23.11 9.04
CA GLY A 140 -2.77 -21.84 8.89
C GLY A 140 -2.69 -21.36 7.44
N LEU A 141 -2.46 -22.27 6.49
CA LEU A 141 -2.44 -21.96 5.07
C LEU A 141 -3.82 -21.50 4.57
N ALA A 142 -4.90 -22.17 4.96
CA ALA A 142 -6.25 -21.75 4.64
C ALA A 142 -6.56 -20.35 5.19
N LEU A 143 -6.12 -20.06 6.42
CA LEU A 143 -6.25 -18.73 7.01
C LEU A 143 -5.42 -17.67 6.26
N ALA A 144 -4.23 -18.03 5.79
CA ALA A 144 -3.39 -17.15 4.97
C ALA A 144 -4.09 -16.78 3.65
N VAL A 145 -4.77 -17.74 3.02
CA VAL A 145 -5.57 -17.49 1.80
C VAL A 145 -6.70 -16.52 2.10
N ILE A 146 -7.44 -16.71 3.19
CA ILE A 146 -8.50 -15.77 3.62
C ILE A 146 -7.91 -14.38 3.88
N GLY A 147 -6.79 -14.29 4.58
CA GLY A 147 -6.08 -13.02 4.82
C GLY A 147 -5.67 -12.33 3.52
N GLY A 148 -5.18 -13.11 2.53
CA GLY A 148 -4.85 -12.62 1.19
C GLY A 148 -6.06 -12.06 0.44
N ILE A 149 -7.22 -12.74 0.51
CA ILE A 149 -8.47 -12.24 -0.08
C ILE A 149 -8.89 -10.91 0.59
N VAL A 150 -8.80 -10.83 1.92
CA VAL A 150 -9.15 -9.61 2.66
C VAL A 150 -8.18 -8.45 2.31
N LEU A 151 -6.89 -8.72 2.15
CA LEU A 151 -5.92 -7.74 1.65
C LEU A 151 -6.26 -7.26 0.25
N PHE A 152 -6.71 -8.16 -0.63
CA PHE A 152 -7.14 -7.80 -1.98
C PHE A 152 -8.34 -6.84 -1.97
N ILE A 153 -9.28 -7.01 -1.03
CA ILE A 153 -10.37 -6.04 -0.81
C ILE A 153 -9.81 -4.67 -0.41
N GLY A 154 -8.75 -4.63 0.41
CA GLY A 154 -8.04 -3.39 0.75
C GLY A 154 -7.44 -2.71 -0.48
N TYR A 155 -6.87 -3.48 -1.40
CA TYR A 155 -6.33 -3.01 -2.67
C TYR A 155 -7.41 -2.43 -3.60
N ILE A 156 -8.61 -3.02 -3.61
CA ILE A 156 -9.76 -2.44 -4.32
C ILE A 156 -10.13 -1.07 -3.74
N GLY A 157 -10.05 -0.89 -2.42
CA GLY A 157 -10.24 0.40 -1.75
C GLY A 157 -9.31 1.50 -2.28
N LEU A 158 -8.06 1.13 -2.59
CA LEU A 158 -7.04 1.99 -3.20
C LEU A 158 -7.40 2.42 -4.64
N ILE A 159 -7.88 1.48 -5.44
CA ILE A 159 -8.35 1.74 -6.82
C ILE A 159 -9.54 2.72 -6.79
N ILE A 160 -10.54 2.44 -5.95
CA ILE A 160 -11.74 3.29 -5.82
C ILE A 160 -11.36 4.69 -5.34
N LEU A 161 -10.41 4.80 -4.39
CA LEU A 161 -9.90 6.09 -3.93
C LEU A 161 -9.35 6.93 -5.08
N SER A 162 -8.56 6.33 -5.98
CA SER A 162 -7.96 7.00 -7.13
C SER A 162 -9.02 7.56 -8.08
N PHE A 163 -10.06 6.78 -8.39
CA PHE A 163 -11.16 7.23 -9.22
C PHE A 163 -12.01 8.32 -8.55
N LYS A 164 -12.27 8.21 -7.25
CA LYS A 164 -13.01 9.25 -6.49
C LYS A 164 -12.25 10.56 -6.41
N LEU A 165 -10.93 10.50 -6.22
CA LEU A 165 -10.08 11.69 -6.26
C LEU A 165 -10.11 12.37 -7.63
N ASN A 166 -10.09 11.58 -8.71
CA ASN A 166 -10.26 12.14 -10.06
C ASN A 166 -11.64 12.76 -10.26
N ASP A 167 -12.71 12.13 -9.78
CA ASP A 167 -14.07 12.68 -9.95
C ASP A 167 -14.21 14.07 -9.30
N ILE A 168 -13.58 14.26 -8.14
CA ILE A 168 -13.65 15.51 -7.37
C ILE A 168 -12.67 16.55 -7.91
N PHE A 169 -11.39 16.20 -8.10
CA PHE A 169 -10.36 17.18 -8.47
C PHE A 169 -10.16 17.32 -9.98
N LYS A 170 -10.82 16.48 -10.80
CA LYS A 170 -10.68 16.42 -12.26
C LYS A 170 -9.20 16.39 -12.67
N VAL A 171 -8.42 15.49 -12.06
CA VAL A 171 -7.00 15.29 -12.34
C VAL A 171 -6.81 13.94 -13.04
N THR A 172 -6.57 13.98 -14.35
CA THR A 172 -6.43 12.79 -15.21
C THR A 172 -5.39 11.81 -14.69
N SER A 173 -4.30 12.28 -14.08
CA SER A 173 -3.25 11.43 -13.50
C SER A 173 -3.79 10.47 -12.44
N LEU A 174 -4.81 10.85 -11.66
CA LEU A 174 -5.45 9.98 -10.66
C LEU A 174 -6.34 8.92 -11.30
N MET A 175 -6.99 9.23 -12.42
CA MET A 175 -7.74 8.25 -13.20
C MET A 175 -6.80 7.21 -13.82
N VAL A 176 -5.72 7.67 -14.44
CA VAL A 176 -4.72 6.79 -15.05
C VAL A 176 -4.04 5.93 -13.98
N ALA A 177 -3.74 6.49 -12.80
CA ALA A 177 -3.25 5.73 -11.66
C ALA A 177 -4.23 4.62 -11.25
N GLY A 178 -5.53 4.92 -11.15
CA GLY A 178 -6.57 3.94 -10.86
C GLY A 178 -6.61 2.78 -11.86
N ILE A 179 -6.53 3.08 -13.16
CA ILE A 179 -6.48 2.06 -14.22
C ILE A 179 -5.19 1.23 -14.12
N LEU A 180 -4.04 1.87 -13.91
CA LEU A 180 -2.76 1.17 -13.75
C LEU A 180 -2.72 0.30 -12.50
N PHE A 181 -3.42 0.65 -11.41
CA PHE A 181 -3.56 -0.25 -10.27
C PHE A 181 -4.34 -1.52 -10.63
N VAL A 182 -5.41 -1.41 -11.44
CA VAL A 182 -6.16 -2.58 -11.91
C VAL A 182 -5.29 -3.47 -12.79
N ILE A 183 -4.61 -2.91 -13.79
CA ILE A 183 -3.74 -3.68 -14.69
C ILE A 183 -2.51 -4.21 -13.93
N GLY A 184 -2.03 -3.44 -12.95
CA GLY A 184 -0.88 -3.75 -12.11
C GLY A 184 -1.04 -5.01 -11.26
N ILE A 185 -2.28 -5.48 -11.04
CA ILE A 185 -2.56 -6.78 -10.42
C ILE A 185 -1.92 -7.91 -11.22
N PHE A 186 -1.94 -7.81 -12.55
CA PHE A 186 -1.37 -8.82 -13.45
C PHE A 186 0.07 -8.50 -13.85
N VAL A 187 0.43 -7.22 -13.84
CA VAL A 187 1.73 -6.74 -14.31
C VAL A 187 2.39 -5.88 -13.22
N GLY A 188 3.20 -6.52 -12.38
CA GLY A 188 3.77 -5.89 -11.18
C GLY A 188 4.55 -4.59 -11.46
N ILE A 189 5.21 -4.46 -12.62
CA ILE A 189 5.93 -3.22 -12.97
C ILE A 189 4.99 -2.02 -13.21
N LEU A 190 3.74 -2.24 -13.65
CA LEU A 190 2.76 -1.16 -13.80
C LEU A 190 2.30 -0.62 -12.46
N GLN A 191 2.37 -1.43 -11.39
CA GLN A 191 2.03 -0.99 -10.05
C GLN A 191 2.99 0.10 -9.56
N PHE A 192 4.28 0.02 -9.92
CA PHE A 192 5.25 1.08 -9.65
C PHE A 192 4.86 2.39 -10.34
N VAL A 193 4.48 2.32 -11.63
CA VAL A 193 4.04 3.49 -12.40
C VAL A 193 2.75 4.08 -11.81
N ALA A 194 1.81 3.23 -11.36
CA ALA A 194 0.57 3.66 -10.72
C ALA A 194 0.85 4.51 -9.47
N TRP A 195 1.80 4.10 -8.63
CA TRP A 195 2.20 4.86 -7.44
C TRP A 195 2.81 6.22 -7.78
N ILE A 196 3.62 6.31 -8.85
CA ILE A 196 4.18 7.57 -9.34
C ILE A 196 3.05 8.53 -9.78
N LEU A 197 2.10 8.03 -10.59
CA LEU A 197 0.99 8.87 -11.03
C LEU A 197 0.06 9.26 -9.90
N MET A 198 -0.15 8.38 -8.91
CA MET A 198 -0.88 8.74 -7.69
C MET A 198 -0.16 9.87 -6.95
N PHE A 199 1.17 9.80 -6.79
CA PHE A 199 1.96 10.85 -6.14
C PHE A 199 1.83 12.21 -6.85
N VAL A 200 2.00 12.23 -8.18
CA VAL A 200 1.90 13.45 -8.98
C VAL A 200 0.46 13.99 -8.94
N GLY A 201 -0.54 13.11 -9.13
CA GLY A 201 -1.95 13.48 -9.12
C GLY A 201 -2.43 14.05 -7.79
N LEU A 202 -1.93 13.53 -6.67
CA LEU A 202 -2.19 14.09 -5.33
C LEU A 202 -1.55 15.47 -5.16
N GLY A 203 -0.38 15.71 -5.75
CA GLY A 203 0.26 17.02 -5.80
C GLY A 203 -0.62 18.06 -6.50
N SER A 204 -1.11 17.74 -7.70
CA SER A 204 -2.01 18.62 -8.45
C SER A 204 -3.34 18.86 -7.74
N ALA A 205 -3.87 17.85 -7.03
CA ALA A 205 -5.09 18.02 -6.23
C ALA A 205 -4.90 18.98 -5.04
N ILE A 206 -3.73 18.96 -4.39
CA ILE A 206 -3.37 19.90 -3.33
C ILE A 206 -3.29 21.33 -3.90
N GLU A 207 -2.63 21.52 -5.03
CA GLU A 207 -2.47 22.84 -5.67
C GLU A 207 -3.82 23.44 -6.10
N LYS A 208 -4.72 22.62 -6.64
CA LYS A 208 -6.10 23.06 -6.95
C LYS A 208 -6.85 23.51 -5.70
N LEU A 209 -6.74 22.76 -4.60
CA LEU A 209 -7.31 23.20 -3.33
C LEU A 209 -6.68 24.52 -2.91
N GLU A 210 -5.36 24.61 -2.80
CA GLU A 210 -4.67 25.82 -2.36
C GLU A 210 -5.06 27.06 -3.19
N SER A 211 -5.11 26.94 -4.52
CA SER A 211 -5.55 28.00 -5.45
C SER A 211 -7.05 28.30 -5.47
N GLY A 212 -7.88 27.49 -4.81
CA GLY A 212 -9.33 27.69 -4.77
C GLY A 212 -10.05 27.35 -6.09
N SER A 213 -9.43 26.54 -6.93
CA SER A 213 -9.93 26.14 -8.26
C SER A 213 -10.68 24.80 -8.26
N VAL A 214 -11.28 24.44 -7.12
CA VAL A 214 -12.02 23.18 -6.90
C VAL A 214 -13.51 23.38 -7.00
#